data_AF-W9RYL3-F1
#
_entry.id   AF-W9RYL3-F1
#
_cell.length_a   1.000
_cell.length_b   1.000
_cell.length_c   1.000
_cell.angle_alpha   90.00
_cell.angle_beta   90.00
_cell.angle_gamma   90.00
#
_symmetry.space_group_name_H-M   'P 1'
#
loop_
_entity.id
_entity.type
_entity.pdbx_description
1 polymer ?
#
loop_
_entity_poly.entity_id
_entity_poly.type
_entity_poly.pdbx_seq_one_letter_code
_entity_poly.pdbx_strand_id
1 'polypeptide(L)'
;MSSEQNEYQPTEPQPCANNCGFFGSAGAMNLCSKCFRDVRIRDEQAASAKAAMEKSLNPKPEVLNPEIHNSNQTAPSSAEASDFGGGPKAALKNRCWSCKRKVGFTGFVCKCGSTFCGTHRYPEKHGCTFDYKSAGREAIAKANPVVKADKIGRF
;
A
#
# COMPACT_ATOMS: atom_id res chain seq x y z
N MET A 1 -14.17 -40.14 37.27
CA MET A 1 -13.89 -39.56 35.94
C MET A 1 -14.97 -38.51 35.68
N SER A 2 -14.70 -37.24 36.01
CA SER A 2 -15.63 -36.16 35.73
C SER A 2 -15.29 -35.58 34.36
N SER A 3 -16.19 -35.74 33.39
CA SER A 3 -16.06 -35.11 32.08
C SER A 3 -16.60 -33.68 32.16
N GLU A 4 -15.73 -32.71 32.42
CA GLU A 4 -16.07 -31.29 32.35
C GLU A 4 -16.39 -30.92 30.89
N GLN A 5 -17.68 -30.70 30.62
CA GLN A 5 -18.14 -30.25 29.30
C GLN A 5 -17.82 -28.77 29.17
N ASN A 6 -16.75 -28.46 28.44
CA ASN A 6 -16.40 -27.10 28.06
C ASN A 6 -17.43 -26.60 27.03
N GLU A 7 -18.48 -25.92 27.52
CA GLU A 7 -19.52 -25.31 26.68
C GLU A 7 -18.93 -24.18 25.84
N TYR A 8 -18.43 -24.53 24.65
CA TYR A 8 -18.02 -23.56 23.64
C TYR A 8 -19.26 -22.92 23.02
N GLN A 9 -19.87 -21.96 23.73
CA GLN A 9 -20.91 -21.10 23.15
C GLN A 9 -20.31 -20.36 21.95
N PRO A 10 -20.82 -20.54 20.73
CA PRO A 10 -20.37 -19.78 19.57
C PRO A 10 -20.88 -18.34 19.73
N THR A 11 -20.05 -17.48 20.32
CA THR A 11 -20.35 -16.05 20.41
C THR A 11 -20.41 -15.49 19.00
N GLU A 12 -21.62 -15.12 18.57
CA GLU A 12 -21.89 -14.72 17.20
C GLU A 12 -20.97 -13.55 16.79
N PRO A 13 -20.19 -13.66 15.69
CA PRO A 13 -19.15 -12.69 15.35
C PRO A 13 -19.69 -11.26 15.24
N GLN A 14 -19.46 -10.45 16.28
CA GLN A 14 -19.99 -9.09 16.33
C GLN A 14 -19.26 -8.19 15.33
N PRO A 15 -19.98 -7.37 14.54
CA PRO A 15 -19.34 -6.39 13.67
C PRO A 15 -18.57 -5.35 14.50
N CYS A 16 -17.52 -4.79 13.92
CA CYS A 16 -16.73 -3.74 14.56
C CYS A 16 -17.64 -2.54 14.90
N ALA A 17 -17.55 -2.01 16.13
CA ALA A 17 -18.37 -0.89 16.61
C ALA A 17 -18.32 0.37 15.71
N ASN A 18 -17.20 0.59 15.01
CA ASN A 18 -17.05 1.65 14.00
C ASN A 18 -17.68 1.32 12.62
N ASN A 19 -18.46 0.24 12.50
CA ASN A 19 -19.15 -0.24 11.30
C ASN A 19 -18.26 -0.35 10.04
N CYS A 20 -16.98 -0.68 10.21
CA CYS A 20 -15.98 -0.67 9.14
C CYS A 20 -15.98 -1.93 8.24
N GLY A 21 -17.02 -2.78 8.31
CA GLY A 21 -17.13 -4.01 7.52
C GLY A 21 -16.19 -5.16 7.92
N PHE A 22 -15.67 -5.16 9.15
CA PHE A 22 -14.88 -6.27 9.72
C PHE A 22 -15.34 -6.57 11.15
N PHE A 23 -15.09 -7.77 11.66
CA PHE A 23 -15.53 -8.20 12.99
C PHE A 23 -14.70 -7.58 14.13
N GLY A 24 -15.36 -7.24 15.23
CA GLY A 24 -14.71 -6.84 16.47
C GLY A 24 -14.32 -8.03 17.33
N SER A 25 -13.44 -7.83 18.32
CA SER A 25 -13.22 -8.80 19.40
C SER A 25 -13.60 -8.19 20.75
N ALA A 26 -14.13 -9.01 21.65
CA ALA A 26 -14.55 -8.58 22.98
C ALA A 26 -13.39 -7.91 23.77
N GLY A 27 -12.19 -8.47 23.70
CA GLY A 27 -10.98 -7.90 24.32
C GLY A 27 -10.48 -6.60 23.70
N ALA A 28 -10.99 -6.20 22.52
CA ALA A 28 -10.66 -4.94 21.84
C ALA A 28 -11.84 -3.95 21.82
N MET A 29 -12.74 -4.01 22.82
CA MET A 29 -13.96 -3.18 22.90
C MET A 29 -14.88 -3.32 21.68
N ASN A 30 -14.94 -4.52 21.09
CA ASN A 30 -15.63 -4.79 19.83
C ASN A 30 -15.11 -3.95 18.63
N LEU A 31 -13.85 -3.52 18.64
CA LEU A 31 -13.20 -2.92 17.47
C LEU A 31 -12.39 -3.97 16.70
N CYS A 32 -12.29 -3.79 15.38
CA CYS A 32 -11.36 -4.57 14.57
C CYS A 32 -9.89 -4.18 14.85
N SER A 33 -8.95 -5.04 14.47
CA SER A 33 -7.51 -4.82 14.69
C SER A 33 -6.93 -3.56 14.02
N LYS A 34 -7.65 -2.95 13.06
CA LYS A 34 -7.31 -1.65 12.48
C LYS A 34 -7.88 -0.51 13.34
N CYS A 35 -9.20 -0.47 13.53
CA CYS A 35 -9.87 0.57 14.30
C CYS A 35 -9.36 0.65 15.75
N PHE A 36 -8.99 -0.47 16.37
CA PHE A 36 -8.38 -0.47 17.70
C PHE A 36 -7.03 0.25 17.72
N ARG A 37 -6.16 0.04 16.70
CA ARG A 37 -4.93 0.82 16.51
C ARG A 37 -5.22 2.30 16.27
N ASP A 38 -6.21 2.60 15.43
CA ASP A 38 -6.63 3.98 15.15
C ASP A 38 -7.22 4.70 16.39
N VAL A 39 -7.73 3.96 17.38
CA VAL A 39 -8.12 4.49 18.70
C VAL A 39 -6.89 4.69 19.60
N ARG A 40 -6.02 3.69 19.75
CA ARG A 40 -4.77 3.83 20.55
C ARG A 40 -3.91 5.02 20.13
N ILE A 41 -3.72 5.22 18.83
CA ILE A 41 -2.98 6.38 18.29
C ILE A 41 -3.65 7.71 18.67
N ARG A 42 -4.99 7.76 18.67
CA ARG A 42 -5.72 8.97 19.09
C ARG A 42 -5.68 9.17 20.61
N ASP A 43 -5.73 8.10 21.40
CA ASP A 43 -5.58 8.16 22.86
C ASP A 43 -4.20 8.72 23.23
N GLU A 44 -3.14 8.24 22.58
CA GLU A 44 -1.75 8.72 22.75
C GLU A 44 -1.58 10.18 22.33
N GLN A 45 -2.14 10.58 21.18
CA GLN A 45 -2.13 11.97 20.73
C GLN A 45 -2.90 12.89 21.68
N ALA A 46 -4.05 12.45 22.19
CA ALA A 46 -4.83 13.19 23.18
C ALA A 46 -4.10 13.29 24.53
N ALA A 47 -3.42 12.24 24.97
CA ALA A 47 -2.60 12.27 26.18
C ALA A 47 -1.41 13.24 26.04
N SER A 48 -0.71 13.22 24.90
CA SER A 48 0.39 14.14 24.60
C SER A 48 -0.07 15.60 24.56
N ALA A 49 -1.20 15.88 23.91
CA ALA A 49 -1.80 17.22 23.89
C ALA A 49 -2.22 17.69 25.30
N LYS A 50 -2.77 16.79 26.13
CA LYS A 50 -3.11 17.08 27.54
C LYS A 50 -1.87 17.36 28.40
N ALA A 51 -0.79 16.61 28.22
CA ALA A 51 0.47 16.87 28.92
C ALA A 51 1.11 18.22 28.48
N ALA A 52 0.99 18.57 27.21
CA ALA A 52 1.49 19.85 26.68
C ALA A 52 0.72 21.07 27.24
N MET A 53 -0.63 20.99 27.33
CA MET A 53 -1.42 22.08 27.94
C MET A 53 -1.18 22.19 29.45
N GLU A 54 -1.06 21.06 30.17
CA GLU A 54 -0.79 21.07 31.62
C GLU A 54 0.56 21.74 31.95
N LYS A 55 1.59 21.43 31.14
CA LYS A 55 2.90 22.07 31.23
C LYS A 55 2.89 23.58 30.96
N SER A 56 1.85 24.09 30.30
CA SER A 56 1.62 25.52 30.06
C SER A 56 0.84 26.22 31.18
N LEU A 57 0.24 25.48 32.13
CA LEU A 57 -0.62 26.02 33.19
C LEU A 57 0.10 26.18 34.55
N ASN A 58 1.36 25.77 34.66
CA ASN A 58 2.18 26.01 35.85
C ASN A 58 3.43 26.87 35.54
N PRO A 59 3.27 28.19 35.28
CA PRO A 59 4.39 29.09 35.10
C PRO A 59 5.07 29.36 36.45
N LYS A 60 6.24 28.77 36.68
CA LYS A 60 7.17 29.27 37.70
C LYS A 60 7.82 30.55 37.14
N PRO A 61 7.72 31.71 37.81
CA PRO A 61 8.24 32.96 37.27
C PRO A 61 9.72 33.09 37.59
N GLU A 62 10.58 33.19 36.57
CA GLU A 62 11.91 33.79 36.74
C GLU A 62 12.42 34.44 35.43
N VAL A 63 12.17 35.75 35.37
CA VAL A 63 12.96 36.83 34.74
C VAL A 63 13.18 36.82 33.20
N LEU A 64 12.82 37.95 32.60
CA LEU A 64 13.01 38.32 31.20
C LEU A 64 14.47 38.70 30.90
N ASN A 65 14.96 38.36 29.70
CA ASN A 65 15.74 39.31 28.91
C ASN A 65 15.71 38.94 27.42
N PRO A 66 15.29 39.85 26.51
CA PRO A 66 15.34 39.62 25.07
C PRO A 66 16.45 40.44 24.41
N GLU A 67 17.53 39.78 23.98
CA GLU A 67 18.51 40.40 23.07
C GLU A 67 18.41 39.79 21.66
N ILE A 68 18.16 40.65 20.68
CA ILE A 68 17.97 40.33 19.27
C ILE A 68 19.34 40.30 18.60
N HIS A 69 19.77 39.17 18.04
CA HIS A 69 20.83 39.17 17.04
C HIS A 69 20.56 38.20 15.87
N ASN A 70 21.18 38.54 14.75
CA ASN A 70 20.74 38.26 13.38
C ASN A 70 21.49 37.07 12.73
N SER A 71 20.87 36.52 11.69
CA SER A 71 21.50 35.85 10.53
C SER A 71 21.88 34.36 10.59
N ASN A 72 21.15 33.61 9.77
CA ASN A 72 21.66 32.78 8.67
C ASN A 72 22.67 31.64 8.92
N GLN A 73 22.31 30.48 8.33
CA GLN A 73 23.13 29.50 7.59
C GLN A 73 23.42 28.10 8.19
N THR A 74 22.93 27.11 7.43
CA THR A 74 23.44 25.73 7.16
C THR A 74 23.25 24.59 8.16
N ALA A 75 22.87 23.44 7.59
CA ALA A 75 23.01 22.10 8.18
C ALA A 75 24.48 21.62 8.13
N PRO A 76 24.85 20.66 8.99
CA PRO A 76 24.99 19.25 8.57
C PRO A 76 24.32 18.28 9.58
N SER A 77 23.63 17.21 9.16
CA SER A 77 24.10 15.89 8.67
C SER A 77 24.44 14.86 9.76
N SER A 78 24.00 13.62 9.51
CA SER A 78 24.42 12.33 10.12
C SER A 78 23.81 11.99 11.50
N ALA A 79 23.01 10.91 11.69
CA ALA A 79 23.30 9.44 11.63
C ALA A 79 23.91 8.94 12.96
N GLU A 80 23.80 7.71 13.52
CA GLU A 80 23.28 6.35 13.17
C GLU A 80 22.81 5.65 14.48
N ALA A 81 22.24 4.42 14.56
CA ALA A 81 21.36 3.59 13.72
C ALA A 81 20.93 2.30 14.50
N SER A 82 19.84 1.63 14.09
CA SER A 82 19.50 0.23 14.47
C SER A 82 18.48 -0.33 13.46
N ASP A 83 18.91 -0.84 12.31
CA ASP A 83 19.36 -2.21 12.08
C ASP A 83 18.51 -3.31 12.76
N PHE A 84 17.76 -4.03 11.93
CA PHE A 84 17.66 -5.49 11.92
C PHE A 84 16.97 -5.93 10.61
N GLY A 85 17.60 -6.80 9.83
CA GLY A 85 16.97 -7.46 8.68
C GLY A 85 17.51 -7.04 7.30
N GLY A 86 18.81 -7.25 7.09
CA GLY A 86 19.47 -7.09 5.79
C GLY A 86 18.95 -8.05 4.71
N GLY A 87 18.67 -7.50 3.54
CA GLY A 87 18.33 -8.21 2.31
C GLY A 87 17.98 -7.20 1.23
N PRO A 88 18.37 -7.40 -0.05
CA PRO A 88 18.13 -6.43 -1.10
C PRO A 88 16.63 -6.33 -1.42
N LYS A 89 15.92 -5.42 -0.74
CA LYS A 89 14.49 -5.16 -0.96
C LYS A 89 14.27 -4.54 -2.34
N ALA A 90 14.07 -5.40 -3.33
CA ALA A 90 13.84 -5.03 -4.73
C ALA A 90 12.79 -3.92 -4.85
N ALA A 91 13.22 -2.75 -5.33
CA ALA A 91 12.42 -1.54 -5.28
C ALA A 91 11.16 -1.63 -6.16
N LEU A 92 10.00 -1.46 -5.52
CA LEU A 92 8.76 -0.86 -6.05
C LEU A 92 8.30 -1.24 -7.47
N LYS A 93 8.22 -2.54 -7.80
CA LYS A 93 7.56 -3.06 -9.03
C LYS A 93 6.03 -2.80 -9.10
N ASN A 94 5.44 -2.25 -8.03
CA ASN A 94 4.00 -2.09 -7.81
C ASN A 94 3.52 -0.62 -7.98
N ARG A 95 4.07 0.10 -8.96
CA ARG A 95 3.71 1.51 -9.26
C ARG A 95 3.46 1.67 -10.77
N CYS A 96 2.46 2.46 -11.15
CA CYS A 96 2.16 2.74 -12.54
C CYS A 96 3.26 3.60 -13.17
N TRP A 97 3.78 3.19 -14.33
CA TRP A 97 4.83 3.91 -15.05
C TRP A 97 4.40 5.32 -15.49
N SER A 98 3.21 5.48 -16.10
CA SER A 98 2.70 6.77 -16.59
C SER A 98 2.43 7.79 -15.49
N CYS A 99 1.64 7.43 -14.47
CA CYS A 99 1.15 8.39 -13.47
C CYS A 99 1.75 8.24 -12.08
N LYS A 100 2.69 7.30 -11.87
CA LYS A 100 3.34 7.04 -10.58
C LYS A 100 2.33 6.83 -9.43
N ARG A 101 1.13 6.31 -9.71
CA ARG A 101 0.18 5.84 -8.69
C ARG A 101 0.60 4.46 -8.18
N LYS A 102 0.50 4.19 -6.87
CA LYS A 102 0.67 2.82 -6.34
C LYS A 102 -0.43 1.94 -6.91
N VAL A 103 -0.08 0.78 -7.48
CA VAL A 103 -1.03 -0.20 -8.06
C VAL A 103 -1.09 -1.49 -7.27
N GLY A 104 -0.15 -1.73 -6.34
CA GLY A 104 -0.14 -2.95 -5.53
C GLY A 104 -0.12 -4.20 -6.41
N PHE A 105 -0.89 -5.20 -6.02
CA PHE A 105 -1.08 -6.44 -6.78
C PHE A 105 -1.95 -6.27 -8.04
N THR A 106 -2.83 -5.26 -8.10
CA THR A 106 -3.73 -5.00 -9.24
C THR A 106 -3.08 -4.21 -10.38
N GLY A 107 -1.74 -4.24 -10.45
CA GLY A 107 -0.96 -3.65 -11.54
C GLY A 107 -1.01 -4.50 -12.80
N PHE A 108 -1.36 -3.89 -13.93
CA PHE A 108 -1.34 -4.56 -15.23
C PHE A 108 0.03 -4.42 -15.88
N VAL A 109 0.71 -5.53 -16.14
CA VAL A 109 1.97 -5.53 -16.90
C VAL A 109 1.65 -5.47 -18.40
N CYS A 110 2.23 -4.49 -19.10
CA CYS A 110 2.10 -4.35 -20.54
C CYS A 110 3.19 -5.17 -21.28
N LYS A 111 3.02 -5.41 -22.59
CA LYS A 111 4.02 -6.10 -23.42
C LYS A 111 5.36 -5.35 -23.53
N CYS A 112 5.38 -4.04 -23.27
CA CYS A 112 6.61 -3.25 -23.12
C CYS A 112 7.32 -3.44 -21.75
N GLY A 113 6.88 -4.38 -20.90
CA GLY A 113 7.50 -4.72 -19.62
C GLY A 113 7.15 -3.78 -18.45
N SER A 114 6.49 -2.65 -18.71
CA SER A 114 6.08 -1.69 -17.67
C SER A 114 4.74 -2.05 -17.01
N THR A 115 4.60 -1.71 -15.72
CA THR A 115 3.36 -1.89 -14.94
C THR A 115 2.49 -0.64 -14.97
N PHE A 116 1.16 -0.80 -15.10
CA PHE A 116 0.20 0.30 -15.19
C PHE A 116 -1.02 0.12 -14.28
N CYS A 117 -1.70 1.24 -13.95
CA CYS A 117 -3.02 1.22 -13.30
C CYS A 117 -4.13 1.05 -14.34
N GLY A 118 -5.37 0.76 -13.90
CA GLY A 118 -6.51 0.53 -14.81
C GLY A 118 -6.70 1.60 -15.89
N THR A 119 -6.49 2.88 -15.57
CA THR A 119 -6.61 3.99 -16.54
C THR A 119 -5.50 4.06 -17.60
N HIS A 120 -4.33 3.47 -17.34
CA HIS A 120 -3.16 3.49 -18.23
C HIS A 120 -2.81 2.10 -18.78
N ARG A 121 -3.65 1.08 -18.52
CA ARG A 121 -3.47 -0.30 -18.97
C ARG A 121 -3.35 -0.42 -20.50
N TYR A 122 -4.09 0.42 -21.24
CA TYR A 122 -4.20 0.32 -22.68
C TYR A 122 -3.01 0.99 -23.41
N PRO A 123 -2.52 0.44 -24.54
CA PRO A 123 -1.32 0.92 -25.23
C PRO A 123 -1.35 2.41 -25.60
N GLU A 124 -2.50 2.91 -26.03
CA GLU A 124 -2.71 4.31 -26.43
C GLU A 124 -2.68 5.28 -25.24
N LYS A 125 -2.92 4.81 -24.01
CA LYS A 125 -2.89 5.64 -22.80
C LYS A 125 -1.50 5.84 -22.22
N HIS A 126 -0.50 5.09 -22.68
CA HIS A 126 0.89 5.22 -22.23
C HIS A 126 1.90 5.32 -23.37
N GLY A 127 1.46 5.46 -24.63
CA GLY A 127 2.35 5.55 -25.78
C GLY A 127 3.23 4.32 -25.95
N CYS A 128 2.62 3.12 -25.91
CA CYS A 128 3.38 1.87 -25.95
C CYS A 128 4.25 1.76 -27.20
N THR A 129 5.55 1.56 -27.01
CA THR A 129 6.55 1.37 -28.09
C THR A 129 6.60 -0.06 -28.62
N PHE A 130 5.85 -0.99 -28.04
CA PHE A 130 5.77 -2.38 -28.50
C PHE A 130 4.94 -2.47 -29.79
N ASP A 131 5.48 -3.09 -30.84
CA ASP A 131 4.73 -3.27 -32.09
C ASP A 131 3.75 -4.45 -32.01
N TYR A 132 2.49 -4.13 -31.73
CA TYR A 132 1.39 -5.10 -31.74
C TYR A 132 1.03 -5.58 -33.15
N LYS A 133 1.39 -4.87 -34.23
CA LYS A 133 0.99 -5.20 -35.60
C LYS A 133 1.83 -6.33 -36.19
N SER A 134 3.16 -6.26 -36.08
CA SER A 134 4.05 -7.37 -36.46
C SER A 134 3.78 -8.61 -35.61
N ALA A 135 3.83 -8.48 -34.28
CA ALA A 135 3.58 -9.58 -33.35
C ALA A 135 2.18 -10.22 -33.55
N GLY A 136 1.16 -9.44 -33.88
CA GLY A 136 -0.18 -9.94 -34.23
C GLY A 136 -0.19 -10.70 -35.55
N ARG A 137 0.46 -10.17 -36.59
CA ARG A 137 0.56 -10.82 -37.91
C ARG A 137 1.31 -12.15 -37.83
N GLU A 138 2.42 -12.21 -37.10
CA GLU A 138 3.21 -13.43 -36.90
C GLU A 138 2.43 -14.50 -36.13
N ALA A 139 1.69 -14.11 -35.08
CA ALA A 139 0.83 -15.03 -34.35
C ALA A 139 -0.29 -15.62 -35.23
N ILE A 140 -0.93 -14.79 -36.07
CA ILE A 140 -1.96 -15.23 -37.02
C ILE A 140 -1.33 -16.12 -38.11
N ALA A 141 -0.20 -15.74 -38.69
CA ALA A 141 0.48 -16.52 -39.72
C ALA A 141 0.93 -17.90 -39.20
N LYS A 142 1.32 -18.00 -37.91
CA LYS A 142 1.66 -19.26 -37.25
C LYS A 142 0.43 -20.11 -36.88
N ALA A 143 -0.72 -19.48 -36.63
CA ALA A 143 -1.96 -20.17 -36.27
C ALA A 143 -2.79 -20.61 -37.51
N ASN A 144 -2.63 -19.94 -38.65
CA ASN A 144 -3.35 -20.25 -39.87
C ASN A 144 -2.94 -21.62 -40.42
N PRO A 145 -3.87 -22.58 -40.59
CA PRO A 145 -3.56 -23.88 -41.19
C PRO A 145 -3.16 -23.71 -42.67
N VAL A 146 -2.17 -24.49 -43.10
CA VAL A 146 -1.62 -24.41 -44.45
C VAL A 146 -2.56 -25.12 -45.43
N VAL A 147 -3.45 -24.35 -46.06
CA VAL A 147 -4.34 -24.85 -47.12
C VAL A 147 -3.53 -25.05 -48.41
N LYS A 148 -3.14 -26.30 -48.67
CA LYS A 148 -2.61 -26.76 -49.96
C LYS A 148 -3.63 -27.71 -50.58
N ALA A 149 -4.11 -27.39 -51.77
CA ALA A 149 -4.84 -28.33 -52.60
C ALA A 149 -3.84 -29.15 -53.43
N ASP A 150 -4.12 -30.44 -53.63
CA ASP A 150 -3.34 -31.25 -54.54
C ASP A 150 -3.48 -30.75 -55.98
N LYS A 151 -2.37 -30.80 -56.72
CA LYS A 151 -2.35 -30.41 -58.14
C LYS A 151 -3.11 -31.48 -58.92
N ILE A 152 -4.33 -31.14 -59.34
CA ILE A 152 -5.16 -32.04 -60.18
C ILE A 152 -4.35 -32.43 -61.42
N GLY A 153 -4.06 -33.73 -61.53
CA GLY A 153 -3.50 -34.32 -62.74
C GLY A 153 -4.52 -34.17 -63.86
N ARG A 154 -4.14 -33.51 -64.95
CA ARG A 154 -4.92 -33.55 -66.19
C ARG A 154 -4.71 -34.91 -66.83
N PHE A 155 -5.79 -35.68 -66.93
CA PHE A 155 -5.91 -36.82 -67.83
C PHE A 155 -6.43 -36.33 -69.19
#